data_AF-A0A2D6L3C6-F1
#
_entry.id   AF-A0A2D6L3C6-F1
#
_cell.length_a   1.000
_cell.length_b   1.000
_cell.length_c   1.000
_cell.angle_alpha   90.00
_cell.angle_beta   90.00
_cell.angle_gamma   90.00
#
_symmetry.space_group_name_H-M   'P 1'
#
loop_
_entity.id
_entity.type
_entity.pdbx_description
1 polymer ?
#
loop_
_entity_poly.entity_id
_entity_poly.type
_entity_poly.pdbx_seq_one_letter_code
_entity_poly.pdbx_strand_id
1 'polypeptide(L)'
;MKTAVFTFGRFNPPTIGHEKLINAVVAVNQREGGTAYIYGSQSQDSKKNPLSHVQKFKYLKNMFPRLKSNLQSNSKAKTIMDVADELNGKYNKLIMVAGSDRVSEFKSLLNTYNGKKSKHGFYEFEEIEVVSAGERDPDADGASGMSASKMRKAAVQGDFEAFLMGASSELTVKDKRNMMNDVRTGLKLDMIREGMKRRRGTQEPVEVENIDLKLAKELSWQGYDTVSLSTCTEAYELFDEVVNSIGQSSFTNSELAYLKESLILTDKCLTIVDIPADIINEEDVENYMEYSKKVIKLLETVGKRTGIPFNYSFLNDLQVSMADEKTIPKKSFTQFSGEMYGVR
;
A
#
# COMPACT_ATOMS: atom_id res chain seq x y z
N MET A 1 20.32 -44.07 2.96
CA MET A 1 18.99 -43.89 2.33
C MET A 1 18.88 -42.45 1.85
N LYS A 2 18.36 -42.19 0.64
CA LYS A 2 18.16 -40.80 0.18
C LYS A 2 16.85 -40.26 0.73
N THR A 3 16.90 -39.17 1.49
CA THR A 3 15.73 -38.64 2.22
C THR A 3 15.26 -37.31 1.62
N ALA A 4 13.96 -37.20 1.34
CA ALA A 4 13.31 -35.93 1.05
C ALA A 4 12.50 -35.47 2.26
N VAL A 5 12.75 -34.24 2.72
CA VAL A 5 11.97 -33.60 3.78
C VAL A 5 11.16 -32.48 3.14
N PHE A 6 9.83 -32.54 3.23
CA PHE A 6 9.01 -31.53 2.60
C PHE A 6 7.89 -31.00 3.48
N THR A 7 7.39 -29.82 3.14
CA THR A 7 6.13 -29.31 3.67
C THR A 7 5.24 -28.79 2.55
N PHE A 8 3.94 -28.73 2.84
CA PHE A 8 2.93 -28.23 1.93
C PHE A 8 2.01 -27.24 2.65
N GLY A 9 2.05 -25.98 2.22
CA GLY A 9 1.29 -24.89 2.87
C GLY A 9 0.40 -24.10 1.92
N ARG A 10 -0.63 -23.44 2.45
CA ARG A 10 -1.43 -22.49 1.66
C ARG A 10 -0.70 -21.17 1.45
N PHE A 11 -0.08 -20.64 2.50
CA PHE A 11 0.67 -19.39 2.50
C PHE A 11 -0.12 -18.19 1.93
N ASN A 12 -1.39 -18.00 2.32
CA ASN A 12 -2.29 -16.95 1.80
C ASN A 12 -2.82 -15.97 2.88
N PRO A 13 -2.08 -14.93 3.29
CA PRO A 13 -0.68 -14.63 2.93
C PRO A 13 0.34 -15.45 3.75
N PRO A 14 1.62 -15.45 3.37
CA PRO A 14 2.72 -15.90 4.24
C PRO A 14 2.77 -15.06 5.53
N THR A 15 3.09 -15.69 6.65
CA THR A 15 3.04 -15.08 8.00
C THR A 15 4.20 -15.63 8.84
N ILE A 16 4.52 -14.97 9.95
CA ILE A 16 5.48 -15.48 10.96
C ILE A 16 5.13 -16.89 11.46
N GLY A 17 3.84 -17.21 11.61
CA GLY A 17 3.41 -18.58 11.95
C GLY A 17 3.86 -19.66 10.94
N HIS A 18 4.15 -19.30 9.69
CA HIS A 18 4.70 -20.23 8.70
C HIS A 18 6.23 -20.41 8.85
N GLU A 19 6.93 -19.49 9.50
CA GLU A 19 8.36 -19.63 9.82
C GLU A 19 8.60 -20.82 10.73
N LYS A 20 7.74 -21.06 11.73
CA LYS A 20 7.83 -22.24 12.59
C LYS A 20 7.80 -23.55 11.78
N LEU A 21 6.89 -23.64 10.81
CA LEU A 21 6.76 -24.82 9.94
C LEU A 21 8.01 -25.01 9.05
N ILE A 22 8.51 -23.94 8.45
CA ILE A 22 9.68 -23.99 7.56
C ILE A 22 10.96 -24.26 8.35
N ASN A 23 11.12 -23.69 9.55
CA ASN A 23 12.25 -23.95 10.43
C ASN A 23 12.25 -25.40 10.91
N ALA A 24 11.08 -25.98 11.20
CA ALA A 24 10.96 -27.40 11.53
C ALA A 24 11.41 -28.30 10.35
N VAL A 25 11.07 -27.95 9.11
CA VAL A 25 11.59 -28.64 7.91
C VAL A 25 13.12 -28.60 7.86
N VAL A 26 13.72 -27.43 8.09
CA VAL A 26 15.19 -27.29 8.08
C VAL A 26 15.82 -28.14 9.19
N ALA A 27 15.27 -28.11 10.40
CA ALA A 27 15.78 -28.89 11.53
C ALA A 27 15.70 -30.41 11.28
N VAL A 28 14.55 -30.89 10.79
CA VAL A 28 14.37 -32.30 10.43
C VAL A 28 15.32 -32.68 9.28
N ASN A 29 15.48 -31.82 8.28
CA ASN A 29 16.39 -32.06 7.18
C ASN A 29 17.86 -32.18 7.62
N GLN A 30 18.29 -31.34 8.56
CA GLN A 30 19.64 -31.40 9.13
C GLN A 30 19.87 -32.70 9.91
N ARG A 31 18.87 -33.16 10.67
CA ARG A 31 18.95 -34.42 11.43
C ARG A 31 19.04 -35.64 10.52
N GLU A 32 18.27 -35.66 9.44
CA GLU A 32 18.12 -36.82 8.56
C GLU A 32 19.14 -36.83 7.41
N GLY A 33 19.92 -35.75 7.23
CA GLY A 33 20.88 -35.61 6.14
C GLY A 33 20.25 -35.60 4.74
N GLY A 34 19.03 -35.04 4.64
CA GLY A 34 18.21 -35.08 3.42
C GLY A 34 18.25 -33.82 2.56
N THR A 35 17.31 -33.75 1.61
CA THR A 35 17.00 -32.54 0.84
C THR A 35 15.66 -31.94 1.27
N ALA A 36 15.67 -30.64 1.61
CA ALA A 36 14.48 -29.91 2.03
C ALA A 36 13.70 -29.33 0.84
N TYR A 37 12.37 -29.45 0.87
CA TYR A 37 11.46 -28.93 -0.15
C TYR A 37 10.26 -28.20 0.46
N ILE A 38 9.96 -26.99 -0.01
CA ILE A 38 8.79 -26.22 0.44
C ILE A 38 7.84 -26.07 -0.75
N TYR A 39 6.70 -26.75 -0.67
CA TYR A 39 5.63 -26.69 -1.66
C TYR A 39 4.48 -25.82 -1.18
N GLY A 40 3.82 -25.14 -2.11
CA GLY A 40 2.69 -24.26 -1.82
C GLY A 40 1.48 -24.62 -2.67
N SER A 41 0.28 -24.51 -2.07
CA SER A 41 -0.97 -24.77 -2.78
C SER A 41 -1.14 -23.87 -4.01
N GLN A 42 -1.67 -24.45 -5.08
CA GLN A 42 -2.03 -23.75 -6.31
C GLN A 42 -3.41 -23.07 -6.23
N SER A 43 -4.18 -23.27 -5.15
CA SER A 43 -5.51 -22.66 -5.01
C SER A 43 -5.46 -21.14 -4.96
N GLN A 44 -6.41 -20.49 -5.63
CA GLN A 44 -6.64 -19.05 -5.62
C GLN A 44 -8.17 -18.78 -5.64
N ASP A 45 -8.64 -17.96 -4.71
CA ASP A 45 -10.05 -17.54 -4.61
C ASP A 45 -10.16 -16.23 -3.80
N SER A 46 -11.22 -15.47 -4.00
CA SER A 46 -11.38 -14.14 -3.40
C SER A 46 -11.81 -14.13 -1.93
N LYS A 47 -11.65 -15.25 -1.20
CA LYS A 47 -12.07 -15.37 0.21
C LYS A 47 -10.96 -15.95 1.10
N LYS A 48 -10.48 -17.14 0.77
CA LYS A 48 -9.51 -17.91 1.55
C LYS A 48 -8.11 -17.86 0.96
N ASN A 49 -7.99 -17.73 -0.37
CA ASN A 49 -6.71 -17.77 -1.08
C ASN A 49 -6.52 -16.58 -2.04
N PRO A 50 -6.46 -15.33 -1.52
CA PRO A 50 -6.41 -14.14 -2.35
C PRO A 50 -5.13 -14.02 -3.20
N LEU A 51 -4.00 -14.57 -2.76
CA LEU A 51 -2.75 -14.50 -3.52
C LEU A 51 -2.67 -15.63 -4.55
N SER A 52 -2.10 -15.32 -5.72
CA SER A 52 -1.69 -16.34 -6.70
C SER A 52 -0.47 -17.12 -6.22
N HIS A 53 -0.22 -18.31 -6.78
CA HIS A 53 0.97 -19.11 -6.44
C HIS A 53 2.28 -18.32 -6.62
N VAL A 54 2.37 -17.55 -7.70
CA VAL A 54 3.53 -16.68 -7.99
C VAL A 54 3.72 -15.62 -6.90
N GLN A 55 2.65 -14.93 -6.48
CA GLN A 55 2.73 -13.94 -5.41
C GLN A 55 3.14 -14.55 -4.07
N LYS A 56 2.57 -15.70 -3.69
CA LYS A 56 2.95 -16.41 -2.46
C LYS A 56 4.44 -16.71 -2.42
N PHE A 57 4.98 -17.28 -3.51
CA PHE A 57 6.39 -17.64 -3.58
C PHE A 57 7.31 -16.42 -3.72
N LYS A 58 6.84 -15.30 -4.30
CA LYS A 58 7.57 -14.03 -4.24
C LYS A 58 7.81 -13.60 -2.79
N TYR A 59 6.75 -13.57 -1.98
CA TYR A 59 6.89 -13.19 -0.57
C TYR A 59 7.67 -14.21 0.27
N LEU A 60 7.48 -15.51 0.04
CA LEU A 60 8.27 -16.55 0.71
C LEU A 60 9.77 -16.47 0.38
N LYS A 61 10.14 -16.16 -0.88
CA LYS A 61 11.55 -15.96 -1.26
C LYS A 61 12.18 -14.77 -0.57
N ASN A 62 11.40 -13.74 -0.26
CA ASN A 62 11.85 -12.56 0.47
C ASN A 62 11.92 -12.84 1.99
N MET A 63 10.98 -13.62 2.53
CA MET A 63 11.02 -14.05 3.94
C MET A 63 12.16 -15.04 4.24
N PHE A 64 12.49 -15.93 3.30
CA PHE A 64 13.50 -16.96 3.50
C PHE A 64 14.57 -16.91 2.41
N PRO A 65 15.40 -15.84 2.38
CA PRO A 65 16.38 -15.65 1.32
C PRO A 65 17.40 -16.80 1.23
N ARG A 66 17.71 -17.44 2.36
CA ARG A 66 18.62 -18.60 2.44
C ARG A 66 18.02 -19.90 1.90
N LEU A 67 16.69 -20.01 1.81
CA LEU A 67 15.98 -21.22 1.39
C LEU A 67 15.40 -21.10 -0.03
N LYS A 68 15.82 -20.09 -0.81
CA LYS A 68 15.29 -19.82 -2.16
C LYS A 68 15.35 -21.03 -3.10
N SER A 69 16.38 -21.86 -3.00
CA SER A 69 16.55 -23.10 -3.78
C SER A 69 15.62 -24.24 -3.33
N ASN A 70 15.19 -24.23 -2.06
CA ASN A 70 14.28 -25.22 -1.50
C ASN A 70 12.81 -24.90 -1.80
N LEU A 71 12.49 -23.63 -2.09
CA LEU A 71 11.15 -23.16 -2.45
C LEU A 71 10.75 -23.62 -3.86
N GLN A 72 9.76 -24.51 -3.96
CA GLN A 72 9.31 -25.12 -5.23
C GLN A 72 8.31 -24.23 -5.99
N SER A 73 8.75 -23.02 -6.38
CA SER A 73 7.88 -22.01 -7.01
C SER A 73 7.38 -22.38 -8.41
N ASN A 74 7.99 -23.37 -9.05
CA ASN A 74 7.65 -23.82 -10.41
C ASN A 74 6.93 -25.18 -10.41
N SER A 75 6.73 -25.80 -9.24
CA SER A 75 6.05 -27.10 -9.16
C SER A 75 4.58 -26.95 -9.54
N LYS A 76 4.07 -27.94 -10.28
CA LYS A 76 2.66 -28.04 -10.66
C LYS A 76 1.85 -28.88 -9.66
N ALA A 77 2.48 -29.40 -8.61
CA ALA A 77 1.84 -30.20 -7.58
C ALA A 77 0.71 -29.40 -6.90
N LYS A 78 -0.50 -29.95 -6.93
CA LYS A 78 -1.70 -29.34 -6.33
C LYS A 78 -2.01 -29.95 -4.97
N THR A 79 -1.63 -31.20 -4.78
CA THR A 79 -1.86 -31.98 -3.57
C THR A 79 -0.55 -32.53 -3.01
N ILE A 80 -0.60 -32.98 -1.75
CA ILE A 80 0.53 -33.64 -1.08
C ILE A 80 0.90 -34.95 -1.79
N MET A 81 -0.08 -35.64 -2.38
CA MET A 81 0.18 -36.85 -3.14
C MET A 81 0.86 -36.56 -4.48
N ASP A 82 0.54 -35.44 -5.13
CA ASP A 82 1.26 -35.00 -6.33
C ASP A 82 2.73 -34.66 -6.00
N VAL A 83 2.99 -34.14 -4.80
CA VAL A 83 4.36 -33.91 -4.32
C VAL A 83 5.09 -35.24 -4.12
N ALA A 84 4.42 -36.23 -3.52
CA ALA A 84 4.98 -37.57 -3.35
C ALA A 84 5.32 -38.21 -4.71
N ASP A 85 4.46 -38.06 -5.72
CA ASP A 85 4.70 -38.49 -7.11
C ASP A 85 5.91 -37.76 -7.74
N GLU A 86 6.02 -36.43 -7.54
CA GLU A 86 7.15 -35.64 -8.08
C GLU A 86 8.52 -36.03 -7.47
N LEU A 87 8.51 -36.46 -6.21
CA LEU A 87 9.70 -36.89 -5.46
C LEU A 87 10.00 -38.39 -5.62
N ASN A 88 9.06 -39.16 -6.16
CA ASN A 88 9.20 -40.58 -6.38
C ASN A 88 10.40 -40.88 -7.30
N GLY A 89 11.11 -42.00 -7.03
CA GLY A 89 12.28 -42.44 -7.79
C GLY A 89 13.57 -41.62 -7.56
N LYS A 90 13.50 -40.44 -6.93
CA LYS A 90 14.67 -39.63 -6.54
C LYS A 90 15.14 -39.94 -5.11
N TYR A 91 14.20 -40.37 -4.27
CA TYR A 91 14.36 -40.57 -2.83
C TYR A 91 13.74 -41.90 -2.40
N ASN A 92 14.25 -42.44 -1.31
CA ASN A 92 13.80 -43.71 -0.73
C ASN A 92 12.97 -43.46 0.54
N LYS A 93 13.32 -42.41 1.31
CA LYS A 93 12.57 -41.97 2.50
C LYS A 93 11.90 -40.64 2.23
N LEU A 94 10.62 -40.56 2.56
CA LEU A 94 9.81 -39.35 2.47
C LEU A 94 9.40 -38.90 3.87
N ILE A 95 9.75 -37.66 4.24
CA ILE A 95 9.36 -37.06 5.51
C ILE A 95 8.52 -35.81 5.24
N MET A 96 7.28 -35.82 5.69
CA MET A 96 6.41 -34.66 5.63
C MET A 96 6.41 -33.93 6.97
N VAL A 97 6.66 -32.63 6.97
CA VAL A 97 6.46 -31.78 8.14
C VAL A 97 5.12 -31.04 8.02
N ALA A 98 4.25 -31.24 9.01
CA ALA A 98 2.90 -30.69 9.05
C ALA A 98 2.58 -30.03 10.41
N GLY A 99 1.51 -29.24 10.45
CA GLY A 99 0.92 -28.79 11.72
C GLY A 99 0.35 -29.97 12.51
N SER A 100 0.36 -29.88 13.84
CA SER A 100 -0.04 -30.96 14.75
C SER A 100 -1.45 -31.50 14.48
N ASP A 101 -2.37 -30.63 14.05
CA ASP A 101 -3.76 -30.94 13.76
C ASP A 101 -3.96 -31.89 12.56
N ARG A 102 -2.98 -32.01 11.65
CA ARG A 102 -3.12 -32.80 10.42
C ARG A 102 -2.13 -33.94 10.26
N VAL A 103 -1.29 -34.20 11.27
CA VAL A 103 -0.26 -35.25 11.23
C VAL A 103 -0.89 -36.63 10.99
N SER A 104 -1.93 -36.99 11.76
CA SER A 104 -2.60 -38.28 11.65
C SER A 104 -3.28 -38.48 10.29
N GLU A 105 -3.98 -37.44 9.82
CA GLU A 105 -4.64 -37.41 8.50
C GLU A 105 -3.62 -37.66 7.38
N PHE A 106 -2.52 -36.91 7.36
CA PHE A 106 -1.51 -37.03 6.31
C PHE A 106 -0.71 -38.33 6.39
N LYS A 107 -0.42 -38.81 7.60
CA LYS A 107 0.24 -40.10 7.78
C LYS A 107 -0.61 -41.22 7.20
N SER A 108 -1.90 -41.24 7.50
CA SER A 108 -2.83 -42.22 6.94
C SER A 108 -2.92 -42.10 5.42
N LEU A 109 -3.05 -40.88 4.90
CA LEU A 109 -3.21 -40.63 3.47
C LEU A 109 -1.99 -41.11 2.66
N LEU A 110 -0.78 -40.70 3.05
CA LEU A 110 0.45 -41.05 2.33
C LEU A 110 0.76 -42.54 2.40
N ASN A 111 0.55 -43.18 3.55
CA ASN A 111 0.80 -44.62 3.67
C ASN A 111 -0.25 -45.47 2.94
N THR A 112 -1.51 -45.03 2.89
CA THR A 112 -2.58 -45.78 2.22
C THR A 112 -2.36 -45.92 0.71
N TYR A 113 -1.76 -44.90 0.09
CA TYR A 113 -1.53 -44.83 -1.36
C TYR A 113 -0.08 -45.14 -1.76
N ASN A 114 0.81 -45.42 -0.81
CA ASN A 114 2.17 -45.89 -1.11
C ASN A 114 2.11 -47.21 -1.90
N GLY A 115 2.77 -47.26 -3.05
CA GLY A 115 2.75 -48.39 -3.98
C GLY A 115 1.45 -48.53 -4.80
N LYS A 116 0.54 -47.54 -4.76
CA LYS A 116 -0.74 -47.57 -5.49
C LYS A 116 -0.85 -46.45 -6.52
N LYS A 117 -1.13 -46.81 -7.77
CA LYS A 117 -1.40 -45.83 -8.84
C LYS A 117 -2.82 -45.29 -8.74
N SER A 118 -2.97 -43.97 -8.78
CA SER A 118 -4.26 -43.28 -8.72
C SER A 118 -4.27 -41.98 -9.54
N LYS A 119 -5.31 -41.16 -9.38
CA LYS A 119 -5.45 -39.85 -10.07
C LYS A 119 -4.32 -38.87 -9.76
N HIS A 120 -3.65 -39.04 -8.62
CA HIS A 120 -2.52 -38.23 -8.17
C HIS A 120 -1.15 -38.75 -8.66
N GLY A 121 -1.12 -39.79 -9.49
CA GLY A 121 0.11 -40.42 -9.95
C GLY A 121 0.42 -41.72 -9.22
N PHE A 122 1.71 -42.04 -9.11
CA PHE A 122 2.24 -43.22 -8.44
C PHE A 122 3.50 -42.85 -7.65
N TYR A 123 3.53 -43.24 -6.38
CA TYR A 123 4.73 -43.14 -5.56
C TYR A 123 4.94 -44.40 -4.74
N GLU A 124 6.20 -44.73 -4.53
CA GLU A 124 6.62 -45.83 -3.68
C GLU A 124 7.90 -45.42 -2.93
N PHE A 125 7.80 -45.37 -1.60
CA PHE A 125 8.91 -45.09 -0.71
C PHE A 125 9.12 -46.27 0.24
N GLU A 126 10.37 -46.54 0.59
CA GLU A 126 10.75 -47.53 1.60
C GLU A 126 10.23 -47.12 2.99
N GLU A 127 10.28 -45.82 3.28
CA GLU A 127 9.82 -45.26 4.56
C GLU A 127 9.09 -43.93 4.34
N ILE A 128 7.90 -43.78 4.94
CA ILE A 128 7.13 -42.54 4.98
C ILE A 128 6.90 -42.12 6.42
N GLU A 129 7.43 -40.96 6.79
CA GLU A 129 7.25 -40.35 8.11
C GLU A 129 6.49 -39.03 7.99
N VAL A 130 5.63 -38.74 8.98
CA VAL A 130 4.99 -37.43 9.10
C VAL A 130 5.30 -36.88 10.48
N VAL A 131 6.04 -35.77 10.51
CA VAL A 131 6.55 -35.12 11.71
C VAL A 131 5.74 -33.85 11.98
N SER A 132 5.42 -33.62 13.25
CA SER A 132 4.77 -32.38 13.68
C SER A 132 5.78 -31.23 13.75
N ALA A 133 5.41 -30.05 13.27
CA ALA A 133 6.15 -28.81 13.52
C ALA A 133 6.02 -28.28 14.97
N GLY A 134 5.34 -29.03 15.84
CA GLY A 134 5.04 -28.70 17.24
C GLY A 134 3.67 -28.04 17.43
N GLU A 135 3.15 -28.08 18.66
CA GLU A 135 1.92 -27.38 19.03
C GLU A 135 2.15 -25.87 19.10
N ARG A 136 1.11 -25.07 18.83
CA ARG A 136 1.16 -23.63 19.12
C ARG A 136 1.04 -23.50 20.63
N ASP A 137 2.02 -22.85 21.25
CA ASP A 137 1.86 -22.36 22.62
C ASP A 137 0.86 -21.19 22.57
N PRO A 138 -0.34 -21.35 23.15
CA PRO A 138 -1.36 -20.30 23.17
C PRO A 138 -0.96 -19.10 24.04
N ASP A 139 0.03 -19.26 24.92
CA ASP A 139 0.46 -18.26 25.91
C ASP A 139 1.80 -17.57 25.55
N ALA A 140 2.38 -17.89 24.39
CA ALA A 140 3.58 -17.21 23.91
C ALA A 140 3.27 -15.80 23.40
N ASP A 141 3.51 -14.79 24.26
CA ASP A 141 3.48 -13.38 23.92
C ASP A 141 4.42 -13.07 22.74
N GLY A 142 3.87 -12.39 21.73
CA GLY A 142 4.60 -11.96 20.53
C GLY A 142 4.66 -13.04 19.44
N ALA A 143 4.21 -12.68 18.23
CA ALA A 143 4.29 -13.48 16.99
C ALA A 143 3.47 -14.80 16.90
N SER A 144 3.28 -15.58 17.97
CA SER A 144 2.60 -16.90 17.94
C SER A 144 1.11 -16.82 17.53
N GLY A 145 0.45 -15.71 17.86
CA GLY A 145 -0.98 -15.53 17.63
C GLY A 145 -1.37 -15.13 16.21
N MET A 146 -0.43 -14.80 15.31
CA MET A 146 -0.77 -14.30 13.98
C MET A 146 -0.98 -15.43 12.97
N SER A 147 -2.20 -15.50 12.43
CA SER A 147 -2.56 -16.42 11.36
C SER A 147 -2.84 -15.69 10.05
N ALA A 148 -2.76 -16.41 8.93
CA ALA A 148 -3.14 -15.88 7.62
C ALA A 148 -4.57 -15.29 7.63
N SER A 149 -5.49 -15.87 8.40
CA SER A 149 -6.85 -15.34 8.54
C SER A 149 -6.91 -14.00 9.26
N LYS A 150 -6.10 -13.81 10.31
CA LYS A 150 -5.99 -12.51 11.00
C LYS A 150 -5.34 -11.46 10.09
N MET A 151 -4.32 -11.83 9.32
CA MET A 151 -3.71 -10.93 8.33
C MET A 151 -4.67 -10.53 7.20
N ARG A 152 -5.51 -11.45 6.70
CA ARG A 152 -6.57 -11.10 5.75
C ARG A 152 -7.57 -10.12 6.37
N LYS A 153 -7.94 -10.30 7.65
CA LYS A 153 -8.82 -9.37 8.36
C LYS A 153 -8.19 -7.97 8.50
N ALA A 154 -6.93 -7.89 8.91
CA ALA A 154 -6.19 -6.62 8.97
C ALA A 154 -6.12 -5.94 7.60
N ALA A 155 -5.86 -6.72 6.53
CA ALA A 155 -5.88 -6.23 5.16
C ALA A 155 -7.25 -5.65 4.76
N VAL A 156 -8.36 -6.30 5.11
CA VAL A 156 -9.73 -5.79 4.86
C VAL A 156 -9.98 -4.47 5.60
N GLN A 157 -9.57 -4.41 6.88
CA GLN A 157 -9.78 -3.25 7.76
C GLN A 157 -8.87 -2.07 7.45
N GLY A 158 -7.82 -2.25 6.64
CA GLY A 158 -6.82 -1.22 6.39
C GLY A 158 -5.86 -0.98 7.56
N ASP A 159 -5.82 -1.92 8.51
CA ASP A 159 -4.96 -1.86 9.68
C ASP A 159 -3.54 -2.35 9.33
N PHE A 160 -2.68 -1.41 8.91
CA PHE A 160 -1.31 -1.72 8.51
C PHE A 160 -0.45 -2.12 9.72
N GLU A 161 -0.66 -1.53 10.90
CA GLU A 161 0.10 -1.85 12.12
C GLU A 161 -0.12 -3.30 12.55
N ALA A 162 -1.38 -3.76 12.57
CA ALA A 162 -1.69 -5.17 12.81
C ALA A 162 -1.10 -6.09 11.72
N PHE A 163 -1.06 -5.63 10.49
CA PHE A 163 -0.45 -6.37 9.38
C PHE A 163 1.07 -6.48 9.52
N LEU A 164 1.75 -5.41 9.98
CA LEU A 164 3.19 -5.35 10.22
C LEU A 164 3.64 -6.37 11.27
N MET A 165 2.88 -6.48 12.38
CA MET A 165 3.13 -7.46 13.46
C MET A 165 3.03 -8.90 12.99
N GLY A 166 2.28 -9.15 11.90
CA GLY A 166 2.04 -10.49 11.37
C GLY A 166 3.02 -10.97 10.32
N ALA A 167 3.74 -10.03 9.71
CA ALA A 167 4.68 -10.26 8.64
C ALA A 167 6.12 -10.38 9.20
N SER A 168 6.91 -11.24 8.56
CA SER A 168 8.32 -11.48 8.92
C SER A 168 9.12 -10.18 9.04
N SER A 169 10.05 -10.12 10.00
CA SER A 169 11.03 -9.04 10.10
C SER A 169 11.97 -8.96 8.89
N GLU A 170 12.14 -10.07 8.15
CA GLU A 170 12.95 -10.13 6.92
C GLU A 170 12.34 -9.33 5.76
N LEU A 171 11.03 -9.03 5.82
CA LEU A 171 10.35 -8.21 4.82
C LEU A 171 10.51 -6.72 5.14
N THR A 172 10.89 -5.93 4.13
CA THR A 172 10.88 -4.47 4.26
C THR A 172 9.46 -3.93 4.48
N VAL A 173 9.32 -2.74 5.07
CA VAL A 173 8.00 -2.08 5.22
C VAL A 173 7.28 -1.97 3.87
N LYS A 174 8.03 -1.69 2.79
CA LYS A 174 7.52 -1.66 1.42
C LYS A 174 6.99 -3.03 0.97
N ASP A 175 7.71 -4.12 1.24
CA ASP A 175 7.25 -5.47 0.90
C ASP A 175 6.01 -5.88 1.70
N LYS A 176 5.96 -5.53 2.99
CA LYS A 176 4.78 -5.76 3.84
C LYS A 176 3.56 -5.01 3.31
N ARG A 177 3.73 -3.76 2.86
CA ARG A 177 2.67 -2.95 2.25
C ARG A 177 2.20 -3.53 0.92
N ASN A 178 3.15 -3.90 0.05
CA ASN A 178 2.83 -4.57 -1.21
C ASN A 178 2.07 -5.88 -0.97
N MET A 179 2.46 -6.65 0.04
CA MET A 179 1.76 -7.87 0.42
C MET A 179 0.34 -7.60 0.91
N MET A 180 0.13 -6.56 1.73
CA MET A 180 -1.21 -6.15 2.15
C MET A 180 -2.08 -5.74 0.96
N ASN A 181 -1.53 -4.95 0.04
CA ASN A 181 -2.24 -4.53 -1.16
C ASN A 181 -2.54 -5.70 -2.11
N ASP A 182 -1.60 -6.63 -2.32
CA ASP A 182 -1.85 -7.84 -3.09
C ASP A 182 -2.96 -8.70 -2.45
N VAL A 183 -2.99 -8.80 -1.12
CA VAL A 183 -4.09 -9.49 -0.40
C VAL A 183 -5.41 -8.76 -0.64
N ARG A 184 -5.45 -7.43 -0.54
CA ARG A 184 -6.67 -6.64 -0.78
C ARG A 184 -7.17 -6.80 -2.21
N THR A 185 -6.30 -6.66 -3.20
CA THR A 185 -6.62 -6.89 -4.61
C THR A 185 -7.15 -8.30 -4.83
N GLY A 186 -6.52 -9.32 -4.24
CA GLY A 186 -6.98 -10.70 -4.30
C GLY A 186 -8.35 -10.94 -3.64
N LEU A 187 -8.69 -10.13 -2.63
CA LEU A 187 -10.01 -10.09 -1.99
C LEU A 187 -11.03 -9.21 -2.74
N LYS A 188 -10.65 -8.64 -3.89
CA LYS A 188 -11.46 -7.69 -4.68
C LYS A 188 -11.75 -6.38 -3.94
N LEU A 189 -10.78 -5.91 -3.15
CA LEU A 189 -10.80 -4.61 -2.48
C LEU A 189 -9.79 -3.67 -3.12
N ASP A 190 -10.06 -2.37 -3.05
CA ASP A 190 -9.15 -1.35 -3.56
C ASP A 190 -7.83 -1.35 -2.79
N MET A 191 -6.72 -1.13 -3.50
CA MET A 191 -5.41 -0.99 -2.89
C MET A 191 -5.36 0.24 -1.98
N ILE A 192 -4.70 0.11 -0.85
CA ILE A 192 -4.36 1.24 0.00
C ILE A 192 -3.14 1.91 -0.62
N ARG A 193 -3.37 3.02 -1.31
CA ARG A 193 -2.30 3.85 -1.85
C ARG A 193 -1.76 4.71 -0.70
N GLU A 194 -0.48 4.55 -0.38
CA GLU A 194 0.23 5.66 0.24
C GLU A 194 0.38 6.74 -0.81
N GLY A 195 0.00 7.97 -0.48
CA GLY A 195 0.40 9.12 -1.27
C GLY A 195 1.92 9.22 -1.28
N MET A 196 2.55 8.87 -2.40
CA MET A 196 3.88 9.36 -2.77
C MET A 196 3.88 9.78 -4.24
N LYS A 197 4.13 11.08 -4.43
CA LYS A 197 4.37 11.86 -5.65
C LYS A 197 4.73 11.13 -6.96
N ARG A 198 3.95 11.46 -8.01
CA ARG A 198 4.17 11.54 -9.51
C ARG A 198 4.94 10.36 -10.19
N ARG A 199 4.56 9.80 -11.35
CA ARG A 199 3.94 10.36 -12.59
C ARG A 199 3.54 9.22 -13.56
N ARG A 200 2.37 9.34 -14.23
CA ARG A 200 2.08 9.13 -15.69
C ARG A 200 0.69 8.51 -15.98
N GLY A 201 -0.25 9.41 -16.34
CA GLY A 201 -1.14 9.36 -17.52
C GLY A 201 -1.98 8.13 -17.86
N THR A 202 -3.30 8.33 -17.94
CA THR A 202 -4.09 7.82 -19.08
C THR A 202 -4.69 9.03 -19.79
N GLN A 203 -4.60 9.00 -21.12
CA GLN A 203 -4.87 10.09 -22.06
C GLN A 203 -6.35 10.51 -22.04
N GLU A 204 -6.61 11.81 -22.12
CA GLU A 204 -7.76 12.33 -22.87
C GLU A 204 -7.23 13.02 -24.14
N PRO A 205 -8.00 13.05 -25.25
CA PRO A 205 -7.48 13.46 -26.55
C PRO A 205 -7.10 14.95 -26.56
N VAL A 206 -5.91 15.20 -27.13
CA VAL A 206 -5.23 16.44 -27.60
C VAL A 206 -6.13 17.70 -27.65
N GLU A 207 -5.73 18.84 -27.05
CA GLU A 207 -4.89 19.86 -27.69
C GLU A 207 -3.93 20.64 -26.74
N VAL A 208 -3.03 21.40 -27.35
CA VAL A 208 -1.61 21.65 -27.01
C VAL A 208 -1.38 22.90 -26.16
N GLU A 209 -0.48 22.84 -25.16
CA GLU A 209 0.75 23.66 -25.05
C GLU A 209 1.53 23.33 -23.76
N ASN A 210 2.85 23.13 -23.90
CA ASN A 210 3.77 22.77 -22.84
C ASN A 210 4.23 24.02 -22.08
N ILE A 211 4.04 24.06 -20.75
CA ILE A 211 4.79 24.95 -19.86
C ILE A 211 5.30 24.13 -18.66
N ASP A 212 6.61 24.25 -18.39
CA ASP A 212 7.37 23.48 -17.41
C ASP A 212 6.80 23.60 -15.98
N LEU A 213 6.26 22.50 -15.45
CA LEU A 213 5.82 22.40 -14.06
C LEU A 213 7.00 22.37 -13.09
N LYS A 214 7.25 23.51 -12.43
CA LYS A 214 8.02 23.58 -11.17
C LYS A 214 7.46 22.56 -10.17
N LEU A 215 8.38 21.87 -9.50
CA LEU A 215 8.13 20.71 -8.66
C LEU A 215 7.65 21.16 -7.26
N ALA A 216 6.35 21.09 -6.95
CA ALA A 216 5.84 21.46 -5.63
C ALA A 216 5.10 20.30 -4.90
N LYS A 217 5.03 20.37 -3.57
CA LYS A 217 4.53 19.35 -2.61
C LYS A 217 3.08 19.68 -2.23
N GLU A 218 2.08 19.02 -2.81
CA GLU A 218 0.66 19.21 -2.44
C GLU A 218 0.32 18.50 -1.12
N LEU A 219 -0.52 19.14 -0.28
CA LEU A 219 -0.96 18.69 1.05
C LEU A 219 -2.41 18.15 0.99
N SER A 220 -2.72 17.08 1.71
CA SER A 220 -4.08 16.51 1.81
C SER A 220 -4.53 16.47 3.27
N TRP A 221 -5.68 17.08 3.57
CA TRP A 221 -6.20 17.09 4.93
C TRP A 221 -7.73 17.06 5.00
N GLN A 222 -8.27 16.17 5.86
CA GLN A 222 -9.71 15.93 6.04
C GLN A 222 -10.50 15.71 4.73
N GLY A 223 -9.88 15.08 3.73
CA GLY A 223 -10.52 14.80 2.44
C GLY A 223 -10.58 15.99 1.49
N TYR A 224 -9.76 17.02 1.71
CA TYR A 224 -9.48 18.07 0.73
C TYR A 224 -8.02 17.99 0.29
N ASP A 225 -7.81 17.94 -1.02
CA ASP A 225 -6.48 17.91 -1.65
C ASP A 225 -6.19 19.30 -2.22
N THR A 226 -5.08 19.91 -1.79
CA THR A 226 -4.72 21.27 -2.24
C THR A 226 -4.12 21.26 -3.64
N VAL A 227 -4.50 22.24 -4.46
CA VAL A 227 -4.03 22.38 -5.84
C VAL A 227 -2.81 23.31 -5.94
N SER A 228 -2.89 24.46 -5.28
CA SER A 228 -1.92 25.56 -5.40
C SER A 228 -1.23 25.89 -4.07
N LEU A 229 -1.59 25.26 -2.96
CA LEU A 229 -0.97 25.55 -1.65
C LEU A 229 0.56 25.53 -1.68
N SER A 230 1.11 24.63 -2.47
CA SER A 230 2.55 24.41 -2.56
C SER A 230 3.32 25.46 -3.38
N THR A 231 2.63 26.41 -4.01
CA THR A 231 3.26 27.55 -4.70
C THR A 231 3.68 28.64 -3.72
N CYS A 232 3.13 28.65 -2.51
CA CYS A 232 3.54 29.51 -1.40
C CYS A 232 4.13 28.67 -0.26
N THR A 233 5.41 28.90 0.06
CA THR A 233 6.13 28.10 1.06
C THR A 233 5.56 28.37 2.46
N GLU A 234 5.25 29.63 2.73
CA GLU A 234 4.67 30.11 3.98
C GLU A 234 3.29 29.50 4.24
N ALA A 235 2.46 29.40 3.21
CA ALA A 235 1.16 28.73 3.29
C ALA A 235 1.32 27.23 3.55
N TYR A 236 2.24 26.57 2.85
CA TYR A 236 2.52 25.16 3.05
C TYR A 236 3.01 24.87 4.48
N GLU A 237 3.97 25.64 4.98
CA GLU A 237 4.52 25.46 6.33
C GLU A 237 3.46 25.68 7.41
N LEU A 238 2.62 26.71 7.28
CA LEU A 238 1.51 26.96 8.20
C LEU A 238 0.60 25.74 8.34
N PHE A 239 0.15 25.17 7.22
CA PHE A 239 -0.80 24.06 7.25
C PHE A 239 -0.13 22.69 7.50
N ASP A 240 1.13 22.51 7.11
CA ASP A 240 1.92 21.34 7.49
C ASP A 240 2.14 21.30 9.02
N GLU A 241 2.43 22.44 9.64
CA GLU A 241 2.55 22.57 11.09
C GLU A 241 1.21 22.27 11.80
N VAL A 242 0.09 22.79 11.27
CA VAL A 242 -1.26 22.49 11.79
C VAL A 242 -1.56 20.98 11.73
N VAL A 243 -1.16 20.31 10.65
CA VAL A 243 -1.42 18.88 10.43
C VAL A 243 -0.50 17.99 11.26
N ASN A 244 0.78 18.35 11.40
CA ASN A 244 1.81 17.48 12.01
C ASN A 244 2.05 17.75 13.49
N SER A 245 1.86 18.99 13.96
CA SER A 245 2.26 19.40 15.31
C SER A 245 1.13 19.27 16.32
N ILE A 246 -0.11 19.20 15.84
CA ILE A 246 -1.29 19.28 16.70
C ILE A 246 -2.05 17.97 16.61
N GLY A 247 -1.73 17.06 17.53
CA GLY A 247 -2.48 15.81 17.69
C GLY A 247 -3.97 16.12 17.71
N GLN A 248 -4.76 15.37 16.93
CA GLN A 248 -6.20 15.63 16.71
C GLN A 248 -7.03 15.78 18.01
N SER A 249 -6.47 15.41 19.16
CA SER A 249 -7.02 15.60 20.51
C SER A 249 -6.94 17.03 21.07
N SER A 250 -6.19 17.97 20.45
CA SER A 250 -6.00 19.33 20.98
C SER A 250 -6.98 20.37 20.45
N PHE A 251 -7.78 20.02 19.44
CA PHE A 251 -8.79 20.90 18.85
C PHE A 251 -10.19 20.33 19.01
N THR A 252 -11.16 21.21 19.20
CA THR A 252 -12.58 20.87 19.08
C THR A 252 -12.96 20.61 17.62
N ASN A 253 -14.06 19.89 17.40
CA ASN A 253 -14.60 19.65 16.05
C ASN A 253 -14.86 20.95 15.27
N SER A 254 -15.28 22.01 15.96
CA SER A 254 -15.50 23.32 15.35
C SER A 254 -14.20 23.99 14.91
N GLU A 255 -13.12 23.87 15.70
CA GLU A 255 -11.80 24.41 15.34
C GLU A 255 -11.19 23.64 14.17
N LEU A 256 -11.35 22.30 14.16
CA LEU A 256 -10.96 21.46 13.04
C LEU A 256 -11.70 21.84 11.75
N ALA A 257 -13.00 22.16 11.85
CA ALA A 257 -13.78 22.64 10.70
C ALA A 257 -13.31 24.01 10.20
N TYR A 258 -13.02 24.96 11.11
CA TYR A 258 -12.49 26.28 10.74
C TYR A 258 -11.11 26.22 10.11
N LEU A 259 -10.23 25.37 10.64
CA LEU A 259 -8.91 25.12 10.05
C LEU A 259 -9.07 24.51 8.65
N LYS A 260 -9.99 23.55 8.47
CA LYS A 260 -10.22 22.93 7.15
C LYS A 260 -10.72 23.96 6.14
N GLU A 261 -11.69 24.79 6.56
CA GLU A 261 -12.21 25.86 5.72
C GLU A 261 -11.12 26.89 5.38
N SER A 262 -10.24 27.22 6.33
CA SER A 262 -9.11 28.11 6.07
C SER A 262 -8.13 27.52 5.05
N LEU A 263 -7.80 26.22 5.13
CA LEU A 263 -6.95 25.53 4.16
C LEU A 263 -7.52 25.62 2.74
N ILE A 264 -8.81 25.33 2.59
CA ILE A 264 -9.51 25.36 1.29
C ILE A 264 -9.46 26.77 0.70
N LEU A 265 -9.75 27.79 1.51
CA LEU A 265 -9.79 29.16 1.03
C LEU A 265 -8.39 29.70 0.72
N THR A 266 -7.37 29.33 1.49
CA THR A 266 -5.97 29.66 1.17
C THR A 266 -5.54 29.02 -0.14
N ASP A 267 -5.89 27.75 -0.37
CA ASP A 267 -5.58 27.06 -1.62
C ASP A 267 -6.25 27.74 -2.82
N LYS A 268 -7.52 28.14 -2.70
CA LYS A 268 -8.21 28.94 -3.73
C LYS A 268 -7.57 30.29 -3.99
N CYS A 269 -7.14 31.00 -2.93
CA CYS A 269 -6.39 32.24 -3.07
C CYS A 269 -5.13 32.03 -3.91
N LEU A 270 -4.37 30.97 -3.63
CA LEU A 270 -3.13 30.68 -4.34
C LEU A 270 -3.39 30.22 -5.79
N THR A 271 -4.49 29.53 -6.04
CA THR A 271 -4.90 29.20 -7.43
C THR A 271 -5.19 30.46 -8.24
N ILE A 272 -5.77 31.49 -7.62
CA ILE A 272 -5.96 32.79 -8.28
C ILE A 272 -4.62 33.48 -8.55
N VAL A 273 -3.70 33.45 -7.58
CA VAL A 273 -2.35 34.02 -7.72
C VAL A 273 -1.52 33.33 -8.81
N ASP A 274 -1.74 32.04 -9.03
CA ASP A 274 -1.06 31.28 -10.08
C ASP A 274 -1.59 31.59 -11.50
N ILE A 275 -2.72 32.31 -11.63
CA ILE A 275 -3.26 32.72 -12.93
C ILE A 275 -2.34 33.77 -13.56
N PRO A 276 -1.94 33.61 -14.83
CA PRO A 276 -1.18 34.65 -15.54
C PRO A 276 -1.90 36.00 -15.53
N ALA A 277 -1.16 37.08 -15.27
CA ALA A 277 -1.69 38.44 -15.14
C ALA A 277 -2.43 38.97 -16.39
N ASP A 278 -2.20 38.37 -17.56
CA ASP A 278 -2.90 38.68 -18.81
C ASP A 278 -4.29 38.02 -18.93
N ILE A 279 -4.58 37.03 -18.07
CA ILE A 279 -5.81 36.23 -18.09
C ILE A 279 -6.69 36.52 -16.85
N ILE A 280 -6.10 37.00 -15.75
CA ILE A 280 -6.84 37.30 -14.51
C ILE A 280 -7.92 38.36 -14.75
N ASN A 281 -9.13 38.10 -14.22
CA ASN A 281 -10.26 39.01 -14.35
C ASN A 281 -10.57 39.74 -13.03
N GLU A 282 -11.45 40.74 -13.09
CA GLU A 282 -11.81 41.54 -11.91
C GLU A 282 -12.53 40.73 -10.82
N GLU A 283 -13.30 39.72 -11.23
CA GLU A 283 -14.00 38.80 -10.34
C GLU A 283 -13.01 37.90 -9.56
N ASP A 284 -11.91 37.47 -10.18
CA ASP A 284 -10.85 36.70 -9.53
C ASP A 284 -10.17 37.52 -8.43
N VAL A 285 -9.88 38.80 -8.70
CA VAL A 285 -9.30 39.71 -7.71
C VAL A 285 -10.26 39.96 -6.54
N GLU A 286 -11.56 40.10 -6.82
CA GLU A 286 -12.58 40.24 -5.78
C GLU A 286 -12.74 38.98 -4.94
N ASN A 287 -12.78 37.81 -5.59
CA ASN A 287 -12.81 36.51 -4.95
C ASN A 287 -11.58 36.32 -4.05
N TYR A 288 -10.38 36.70 -4.53
CA TYR A 288 -9.16 36.66 -3.73
C TYR A 288 -9.28 37.52 -2.46
N MET A 289 -9.79 38.75 -2.60
CA MET A 289 -9.99 39.67 -1.47
C MET A 289 -11.01 39.14 -0.46
N GLU A 290 -12.08 38.49 -0.91
CA GLU A 290 -13.07 37.87 -0.02
C GLU A 290 -12.50 36.66 0.70
N TYR A 291 -11.89 35.73 -0.03
CA TYR A 291 -11.33 34.50 0.51
C TYR A 291 -10.21 34.79 1.53
N SER A 292 -9.28 35.68 1.20
CA SER A 292 -8.16 36.03 2.09
C SER A 292 -8.65 36.66 3.40
N LYS A 293 -9.62 37.59 3.36
CA LYS A 293 -10.24 38.15 4.58
C LYS A 293 -10.90 37.08 5.44
N LYS A 294 -11.58 36.13 4.80
CA LYS A 294 -12.27 35.04 5.49
C LYS A 294 -11.28 34.08 6.14
N VAL A 295 -10.17 33.74 5.46
CA VAL A 295 -9.08 32.93 6.02
C VAL A 295 -8.50 33.59 7.28
N ILE A 296 -8.13 34.87 7.19
CA ILE A 296 -7.56 35.62 8.31
C ILE A 296 -8.48 35.55 9.53
N LYS A 297 -9.78 35.79 9.33
CA LYS A 297 -10.77 35.73 10.40
C LYS A 297 -10.89 34.34 11.03
N LEU A 298 -10.84 33.27 10.24
CA LEU A 298 -10.90 31.89 10.72
C LEU A 298 -9.66 31.54 11.55
N LEU A 299 -8.46 31.85 11.03
CA LEU A 299 -7.20 31.59 11.72
C LEU A 299 -7.09 32.41 13.01
N GLU A 300 -7.47 33.69 13.02
CA GLU A 300 -7.52 34.50 14.24
C GLU A 300 -8.49 33.93 15.29
N THR A 301 -9.64 33.42 14.84
CA THR A 301 -10.65 32.83 15.74
C THR A 301 -10.11 31.58 16.41
N VAL A 302 -9.45 30.70 15.65
CA VAL A 302 -8.82 29.49 16.20
C VAL A 302 -7.64 29.87 17.09
N GLY A 303 -6.75 30.76 16.64
CA GLY A 303 -5.58 31.18 17.41
C GLY A 303 -5.93 31.85 18.74
N LYS A 304 -6.98 32.68 18.80
CA LYS A 304 -7.48 33.27 20.06
C LYS A 304 -7.98 32.23 21.05
N ARG A 305 -8.54 31.11 20.58
CA ARG A 305 -9.09 30.05 21.43
C ARG A 305 -8.03 29.08 21.91
N THR A 306 -7.06 28.76 21.06
CA THR A 306 -6.02 27.77 21.35
C THR A 306 -4.73 28.38 21.90
N GLY A 307 -4.55 29.69 21.77
CA GLY A 307 -3.32 30.40 22.12
C GLY A 307 -2.19 30.21 21.10
N ILE A 308 -2.48 29.60 19.94
CA ILE A 308 -1.49 29.30 18.90
C ILE A 308 -1.36 30.52 17.96
N PRO A 309 -0.15 31.08 17.77
CA PRO A 309 0.06 32.20 16.87
C PRO A 309 0.23 31.70 15.42
N PHE A 310 -0.84 31.74 14.62
CA PHE A 310 -0.74 31.44 13.19
C PHE A 310 -0.12 32.60 12.42
N ASN A 311 0.89 32.33 11.60
CA ASN A 311 1.46 33.33 10.69
C ASN A 311 0.75 33.29 9.34
N TYR A 312 -0.01 34.34 9.03
CA TYR A 312 -0.74 34.51 7.76
C TYR A 312 -0.32 35.78 7.01
N SER A 313 0.86 36.34 7.30
CA SER A 313 1.33 37.59 6.68
C SER A 313 1.39 37.51 5.15
N PHE A 314 1.72 36.33 4.61
CA PHE A 314 1.79 36.08 3.17
C PHE A 314 0.48 36.41 2.43
N LEU A 315 -0.68 36.25 3.07
CA LEU A 315 -1.96 36.61 2.45
C LEU A 315 -2.07 38.12 2.24
N ASN A 316 -1.55 38.93 3.16
CA ASN A 316 -1.54 40.38 3.04
C ASN A 316 -0.55 40.85 1.97
N ASP A 317 0.63 40.23 1.90
CA ASP A 317 1.63 40.55 0.88
C ASP A 317 1.10 40.26 -0.54
N LEU A 318 0.39 39.13 -0.69
CA LEU A 318 -0.27 38.75 -1.94
C LEU A 318 -1.54 39.58 -2.24
N GLN A 319 -2.21 40.14 -1.23
CA GLN A 319 -3.29 41.11 -1.45
C GLN A 319 -2.78 42.37 -2.13
N VAL A 320 -1.56 42.83 -1.77
CA VAL A 320 -0.95 44.01 -2.39
C VAL A 320 -0.62 43.73 -3.85
N SER A 321 -0.04 42.57 -4.18
CA SER A 321 0.28 42.23 -5.58
C SER A 321 -0.98 42.11 -6.45
N MET A 322 -2.06 41.51 -5.95
CA MET A 322 -3.34 41.39 -6.67
C MET A 322 -4.04 42.76 -6.85
N ALA A 323 -3.85 43.70 -5.91
CA ALA A 323 -4.41 45.04 -6.01
C ALA A 323 -3.69 45.90 -7.06
N ASP A 324 -2.38 45.70 -7.26
CA ASP A 324 -1.61 46.39 -8.29
C ASP A 324 -2.01 45.94 -9.71
N GLU A 325 -2.38 44.68 -9.91
CA GLU A 325 -2.88 44.17 -11.21
C GLU A 325 -4.21 44.80 -11.64
N LYS A 326 -5.06 45.21 -10.69
CA LYS A 326 -6.28 46.01 -10.96
C LYS A 326 -5.97 47.37 -11.63
N THR A 327 -4.72 47.84 -11.58
CA THR A 327 -4.33 49.16 -12.11
C THR A 327 -3.74 49.11 -13.52
N ILE A 328 -3.54 47.94 -14.12
CA ILE A 328 -3.06 47.82 -15.50
C ILE A 328 -4.26 47.97 -16.45
N PRO A 329 -4.40 49.07 -17.21
CA PRO A 329 -5.51 49.23 -18.11
C PRO A 329 -5.42 48.16 -19.22
N LYS A 330 -6.44 47.31 -19.32
CA LYS A 330 -6.64 46.40 -20.46
C LYS A 330 -6.51 47.22 -21.75
N LYS A 331 -5.41 47.05 -22.49
CA LYS A 331 -5.32 47.58 -23.86
C LYS A 331 -6.37 46.86 -24.69
N SER A 332 -7.51 47.50 -24.89
CA SER A 332 -8.51 47.08 -25.85
C SER A 332 -7.88 47.10 -27.25
N PHE A 333 -7.57 45.93 -27.79
CA PHE A 333 -7.36 45.77 -29.21
C PHE A 333 -8.73 45.88 -29.89
N THR A 334 -9.12 47.12 -30.19
CA THR A 334 -10.31 47.38 -31.00
C THR A 334 -10.01 46.92 -32.42
N GLN A 335 -10.65 45.84 -32.85
CA GLN A 335 -10.83 45.53 -34.27
C GLN A 335 -11.47 46.75 -34.96
N PHE A 336 -10.76 47.34 -35.92
CA PHE A 336 -11.37 48.14 -36.96
C PHE A 336 -11.19 47.43 -38.29
N SER A 337 -12.18 46.62 -38.64
CA SER A 337 -12.52 46.31 -40.02
C SER A 337 -13.29 47.51 -40.59
N GLY A 338 -12.83 48.06 -41.72
CA GLY A 338 -13.53 49.13 -42.41
C GLY A 338 -12.77 49.60 -43.63
N GLU A 339 -12.87 48.85 -44.73
CA GLU A 339 -12.81 49.45 -46.06
C GLU A 339 -13.88 50.55 -46.13
N MET A 340 -13.56 51.72 -46.71
CA MET A 340 -14.26 52.23 -47.89
C MET A 340 -13.83 53.66 -48.29
N TYR A 341 -13.61 53.81 -49.60
CA TYR A 341 -13.66 54.99 -50.49
C TYR A 341 -12.54 56.06 -50.47
N GLY A 342 -11.72 56.03 -51.53
CA GLY A 342 -12.02 56.83 -52.72
C GLY A 342 -11.27 58.15 -52.94
N VAL A 343 -10.52 58.18 -54.05
CA VAL A 343 -10.37 59.32 -55.00
C VAL A 343 -9.65 60.58 -54.50
N ARG A 344 -8.38 60.77 -54.91
CA ARG A 344 -8.03 61.61 -56.08
C ARG A 344 -6.59 61.41 -56.52
#